data_AF-A0A7C4WCA4-F1
#
_entry.id   AF-A0A7C4WCA4-F1
#
_cell.length_a   1.000
_cell.length_b   1.000
_cell.length_c   1.000
_cell.angle_alpha   90.00
_cell.angle_beta   90.00
_cell.angle_gamma   90.00
#
_symmetry.space_group_name_H-M   'P 1'
#
loop_
_entity.id
_entity.type
_entity.pdbx_description
1 polymer ?
#
loop_
_entity_poly.entity_id
_entity_poly.type
_entity_poly.pdbx_seq_one_letter_code
_entity_poly.pdbx_strand_id
1 'polypeptide(L)'
;MEFVCIKCGSCCKSLVPIVILSDIERWIEVGAVYVLENIVKVRVEGILRRLGVEYCFAIRRRGGRCVFYDRGLCAIYDVRPAVCQLFPFVFSSGRLTVHPWAERNCPGVKLSAILPPSSARELKALAERVTRELLFLPYCSTAVEEVLESRSNRRPSSSKVRARVDTV
;
A
#
# COMPACT_ATOMS: atom_id res chain seq x y z
N MET A 1 22.49 -8.52 7.45
CA MET A 1 22.24 -7.09 7.18
C MET A 1 20.80 -6.98 6.74
N GLU A 2 20.10 -5.94 7.17
CA GLU A 2 18.65 -5.83 7.02
C GLU A 2 18.34 -4.56 6.25
N PHE A 3 17.23 -4.54 5.52
CA PHE A 3 16.77 -3.31 4.91
C PHE A 3 16.35 -2.33 6.01
N VAL A 4 16.88 -1.11 5.96
CA VAL A 4 16.40 0.00 6.79
C VAL A 4 15.89 1.12 5.88
N CYS A 5 14.63 1.52 6.09
CA CYS A 5 14.07 2.66 5.38
C CYS A 5 14.70 3.96 5.92
N ILE A 6 15.48 4.64 5.08
CA ILE A 6 16.10 5.93 5.41
C ILE A 6 15.13 7.13 5.26
N LYS A 7 13.81 6.87 5.20
CA LYS A 7 12.73 7.88 5.09
C LYS A 7 12.89 8.91 3.96
N CYS A 8 13.52 8.54 2.83
CA CYS A 8 13.79 9.46 1.71
C CYS A 8 12.54 9.98 0.94
N GLY A 9 11.36 9.39 1.16
CA GLY A 9 10.11 9.82 0.53
C GLY A 9 9.96 9.49 -0.97
N SER A 10 10.94 8.85 -1.62
CA SER A 10 10.88 8.52 -3.06
C SER A 10 9.70 7.63 -3.44
N CYS A 11 9.35 6.65 -2.58
CA CYS A 11 8.17 5.81 -2.77
C CYS A 11 6.87 6.62 -2.64
N CYS A 12 6.78 7.56 -1.71
CA CYS A 12 5.61 8.43 -1.55
C CYS A 12 5.38 9.33 -2.78
N LYS A 13 6.45 9.72 -3.48
CA LYS A 13 6.34 10.45 -4.75
C LYS A 13 5.81 9.56 -5.86
N SER A 14 6.31 8.33 -5.96
CA SER A 14 6.20 7.56 -7.22
C SER A 14 5.17 6.44 -7.20
N LEU A 15 4.91 5.84 -6.04
CA LEU A 15 4.09 4.63 -5.92
C LEU A 15 2.67 4.93 -5.47
N VAL A 16 1.76 4.00 -5.73
CA VAL A 16 0.36 4.04 -5.30
C VAL A 16 0.20 3.02 -4.16
N PRO A 17 0.13 3.45 -2.89
CA PRO A 17 -0.06 2.54 -1.78
C PRO A 17 -1.47 1.95 -1.80
N ILE A 18 -1.56 0.64 -1.97
CA ILE A 18 -2.82 -0.10 -1.84
C ILE A 18 -3.11 -0.29 -0.34
N VAL A 19 -4.40 -0.29 -0.02
CA VAL A 19 -4.94 -0.45 1.34
C VAL A 19 -5.72 -1.74 1.42
N ILE A 20 -5.49 -2.50 2.49
CA ILE A 20 -6.19 -3.75 2.80
C ILE A 20 -7.12 -3.56 4.01
N LEU A 21 -7.98 -4.53 4.31
CA LEU A 21 -8.95 -4.43 5.41
C LEU A 21 -8.26 -4.22 6.76
N SER A 22 -7.20 -4.99 7.02
CA SER A 22 -6.38 -4.88 8.23
C SER A 22 -5.80 -3.48 8.45
N ASP A 23 -5.58 -2.70 7.38
CA ASP A 23 -5.15 -1.30 7.53
C ASP A 23 -6.28 -0.42 8.05
N ILE A 24 -7.49 -0.60 7.50
CA ILE A 24 -8.68 0.15 7.89
C ILE A 24 -9.03 -0.13 9.35
N GLU A 25 -9.09 -1.41 9.73
CA GLU A 25 -9.35 -1.85 11.11
C GLU A 25 -8.35 -1.22 12.08
N ARG A 26 -7.05 -1.39 11.80
CA ARG A 26 -5.98 -0.84 12.63
C ARG A 26 -6.05 0.68 12.75
N TRP A 27 -6.36 1.42 11.67
CA TRP A 27 -6.49 2.87 11.74
C TRP A 27 -7.67 3.33 12.59
N ILE A 28 -8.76 2.58 12.62
CA ILE A 28 -9.87 2.85 13.53
C ILE A 28 -9.43 2.62 14.98
N GLU A 29 -8.78 1.48 15.25
CA GLU A 29 -8.33 1.10 16.59
C GLU A 29 -7.35 2.11 17.20
N VAL A 30 -6.37 2.58 16.42
CA VAL A 30 -5.35 3.54 16.90
C VAL A 30 -5.78 5.00 16.78
N GLY A 31 -7.04 5.27 16.40
CA GLY A 31 -7.57 6.63 16.25
C GLY A 31 -7.04 7.42 15.05
N ALA A 32 -6.40 6.77 14.08
CA ALA A 32 -5.90 7.37 12.84
C ALA A 32 -6.98 7.51 11.76
N VAL A 33 -8.23 7.78 12.14
CA VAL A 33 -9.39 7.82 11.24
C VAL A 33 -9.28 8.87 10.13
N TYR A 34 -8.48 9.93 10.33
CA TYR A 34 -8.17 10.93 9.30
C TYR A 34 -7.50 10.34 8.05
N VAL A 35 -6.90 9.14 8.16
CA VAL A 35 -6.32 8.43 7.02
C VAL A 35 -7.42 7.91 6.08
N LEU A 36 -8.57 7.52 6.63
CA LEU A 36 -9.71 6.96 5.89
C LEU A 36 -10.30 7.96 4.91
N GLU A 37 -10.35 9.24 5.27
CA GLU A 37 -10.80 10.33 4.39
C GLU A 37 -9.99 10.42 3.09
N ASN A 38 -8.78 9.86 3.10
CA ASN A 38 -7.82 9.88 2.01
C ASN A 38 -7.75 8.56 1.24
N ILE A 39 -8.72 7.67 1.39
CA ILE A 39 -8.82 6.45 0.61
C ILE A 39 -9.68 6.67 -0.64
N VAL A 40 -9.28 6.04 -1.74
CA VAL A 40 -9.99 6.08 -3.02
C VAL A 40 -10.09 4.68 -3.62
N LYS A 41 -11.21 4.40 -4.28
CA LYS A 41 -11.38 3.21 -5.11
C LYS A 41 -10.67 3.45 -6.45
N VAL A 42 -9.80 2.53 -6.85
CA VAL A 42 -9.03 2.59 -8.09
C VAL A 42 -9.24 1.31 -8.90
N ARG A 43 -9.26 1.45 -10.23
CA ARG A 43 -9.25 0.28 -11.12
C ARG A 43 -7.88 -0.36 -11.12
N VAL A 44 -7.84 -1.68 -10.95
CA VAL A 44 -6.61 -2.46 -11.05
C VAL A 44 -6.41 -2.99 -12.46
N GLU A 45 -5.15 -3.06 -12.86
CA GLU A 45 -4.70 -3.67 -14.11
C GLU A 45 -3.76 -4.85 -13.82
N GLY A 46 -3.35 -5.58 -14.86
CA GLY A 46 -2.35 -6.64 -14.73
C GLY A 46 -2.87 -7.91 -14.05
N ILE A 47 -2.05 -8.49 -13.17
CA ILE A 47 -2.29 -9.83 -12.60
C ILE A 47 -3.54 -9.86 -11.71
N LEU A 48 -3.75 -8.83 -10.88
CA LEU A 48 -4.92 -8.76 -9.99
C LEU A 48 -6.22 -8.78 -10.78
N ARG A 49 -6.26 -8.09 -11.93
CA ARG A 49 -7.40 -8.12 -12.83
C ARG A 49 -7.63 -9.50 -13.45
N ARG A 50 -6.58 -10.23 -13.79
CA ARG A 50 -6.68 -11.62 -14.28
C ARG A 50 -7.15 -12.59 -13.19
N LEU A 51 -6.91 -12.25 -11.93
CA LEU A 51 -7.37 -13.00 -10.76
C LEU A 51 -8.77 -12.57 -10.28
N GLY A 52 -9.50 -11.78 -11.07
CA GLY A 52 -10.89 -11.40 -10.78
C GLY A 52 -11.07 -10.16 -9.91
N VAL A 53 -9.98 -9.48 -9.53
CA VAL A 53 -10.06 -8.22 -8.79
C VAL A 53 -10.22 -7.07 -9.79
N GLU A 54 -11.39 -6.41 -9.83
CA GLU A 54 -11.61 -5.29 -10.76
C GLU A 54 -11.18 -3.93 -10.18
N TYR A 55 -11.35 -3.77 -8.86
CA TYR A 55 -10.99 -2.55 -8.13
C TYR A 55 -10.25 -2.90 -6.84
N CYS A 56 -9.41 -1.98 -6.37
CA CYS A 56 -8.89 -2.00 -5.00
C CYS A 56 -9.00 -0.61 -4.37
N PHE A 57 -8.69 -0.53 -3.08
CA PHE A 57 -8.60 0.73 -2.36
C PHE A 57 -7.14 1.17 -2.26
N ALA A 58 -6.90 2.46 -2.42
CA ALA A 58 -5.56 3.02 -2.36
C ALA A 58 -5.56 4.36 -1.64
N ILE A 59 -4.41 4.75 -1.11
CA ILE A 59 -4.20 6.11 -0.62
C ILE A 59 -4.25 7.07 -1.80
N ARG A 60 -5.06 8.12 -1.66
CA ARG A 60 -5.22 9.19 -2.64
C ARG A 60 -3.89 9.82 -3.00
N ARG A 61 -3.79 10.23 -4.25
CA ARG A 61 -2.64 10.99 -4.78
C ARG A 61 -3.11 12.35 -5.25
N ARG A 62 -2.33 13.39 -4.95
CA ARG A 62 -2.56 14.78 -5.38
C ARG A 62 -1.30 15.35 -5.99
N GLY A 63 -1.40 15.87 -7.22
CA GLY A 63 -0.24 16.38 -7.96
C GLY A 63 0.82 15.31 -8.21
N GLY A 64 0.39 14.08 -8.49
CA GLY A 64 1.30 12.98 -8.81
C GLY A 64 2.14 12.46 -7.63
N ARG A 65 1.68 12.64 -6.38
CA ARG A 65 2.33 12.12 -5.17
C ARG A 65 1.29 11.72 -4.12
N CYS A 66 1.66 10.85 -3.18
CA CYS A 66 0.84 10.48 -2.04
C CYS A 66 0.43 11.73 -1.25
N VAL A 67 -0.85 11.81 -0.82
CA VAL A 67 -1.33 12.97 -0.04
C VAL A 67 -0.62 13.15 1.30
N PHE A 68 -0.04 12.09 1.85
CA PHE A 68 0.75 12.13 3.10
C PHE A 68 2.24 12.42 2.88
N TYR A 69 2.66 12.76 1.66
CA TYR A 69 4.02 13.25 1.43
C TYR A 69 4.10 14.73 1.84
N ASP A 70 4.77 15.00 2.96
CA ASP A 70 5.01 16.35 3.48
C ASP A 70 6.51 16.60 3.64
N ARG A 71 7.01 17.72 3.10
CA ARG A 71 8.40 18.20 3.26
C ARG A 71 9.51 17.12 3.14
N GLY A 72 9.33 16.14 2.26
CA GLY A 72 10.32 15.06 2.05
C GLY A 72 10.02 13.75 2.76
N LEU A 73 9.04 13.74 3.67
CA LEU A 73 8.76 12.63 4.57
C LEU A 73 7.32 12.13 4.43
N CYS A 74 7.06 10.95 5.00
CA CYS A 74 5.70 10.42 5.13
C CYS A 74 5.10 10.89 6.46
N ALA A 75 4.04 11.69 6.41
CA ALA A 75 3.37 12.22 7.59
C ALA A 75 2.69 11.13 8.45
N ILE A 76 2.41 9.96 7.86
CA ILE A 76 1.77 8.82 8.54
C ILE A 76 2.75 7.66 8.77
N TYR A 77 4.06 7.93 8.91
CA TYR A 77 5.10 6.90 8.89
C TYR A 77 4.84 5.74 9.87
N ASP A 78 4.38 6.06 11.08
CA ASP A 78 4.18 5.06 12.15
C ASP A 78 2.91 4.23 11.96
N VAL A 79 1.93 4.77 11.22
CA VAL A 79 0.69 4.07 10.89
C VAL A 79 0.59 3.72 9.40
N ARG A 80 1.71 3.66 8.67
CA ARG A 80 1.73 3.35 7.22
C ARG A 80 0.92 2.10 6.88
N PRO A 81 0.28 2.02 5.70
CA PRO A 81 -0.44 0.81 5.31
C PRO A 81 0.51 -0.38 5.17
N ALA A 82 -0.02 -1.59 5.24
CA ALA A 82 0.72 -2.84 5.18
C ALA A 82 1.66 -2.91 3.97
N VAL A 83 1.20 -2.48 2.78
CA VAL A 83 2.03 -2.43 1.56
C VAL A 83 3.23 -1.48 1.71
N CYS A 84 3.07 -0.35 2.40
CA CYS A 84 4.18 0.58 2.67
C CYS A 84 5.14 0.08 3.76
N GLN A 85 4.66 -0.78 4.67
CA GLN A 85 5.52 -1.45 5.66
C GLN A 85 6.31 -2.58 5.02
N LEU A 86 5.69 -3.33 4.09
CA LEU A 86 6.32 -4.40 3.33
C LEU A 86 7.38 -3.86 2.35
N PHE A 87 7.16 -2.66 1.79
CA PHE A 87 8.10 -2.03 0.86
C PHE A 87 9.50 -1.87 1.50
N PRO A 88 10.59 -2.31 0.82
CA PRO A 88 10.75 -2.47 -0.63
C PRO A 88 10.48 -3.87 -1.16
N PHE A 89 9.96 -4.77 -0.33
CA PHE A 89 9.72 -6.16 -0.73
C PHE A 89 8.35 -6.32 -1.40
N VAL A 90 8.27 -7.34 -2.25
CA VAL A 90 7.05 -7.89 -2.87
C VAL A 90 7.08 -9.41 -2.74
N PHE A 91 5.92 -10.04 -2.80
CA PHE A 91 5.72 -11.47 -2.70
C PHE A 91 5.29 -12.07 -4.02
N SER A 92 6.28 -12.50 -4.80
CA SER A 92 6.08 -13.09 -6.11
C SER A 92 6.51 -14.55 -6.11
N SER A 93 5.72 -15.42 -6.76
CA SER A 93 6.04 -16.85 -6.91
C SER A 93 6.40 -17.56 -5.60
N GLY A 94 5.72 -17.21 -4.50
CA GLY A 94 5.91 -17.83 -3.19
C GLY A 94 7.15 -17.38 -2.43
N ARG A 95 7.86 -16.34 -2.90
CA ARG A 95 9.08 -15.82 -2.29
C ARG A 95 9.02 -14.30 -2.14
N LEU A 96 9.70 -13.78 -1.12
CA LEU A 96 9.95 -12.35 -1.00
C LEU A 96 11.08 -11.97 -1.95
N THR A 97 10.83 -10.96 -2.79
CA THR A 97 11.83 -10.34 -3.68
C THR A 97 11.78 -8.83 -3.53
N VAL A 98 12.78 -8.12 -4.06
CA VAL A 98 12.77 -6.66 -4.06
C VAL A 98 11.89 -6.16 -5.20
N HIS A 99 11.05 -5.17 -4.93
CA HIS A 99 10.20 -4.55 -5.94
C HIS A 99 11.08 -3.95 -7.07
N PRO A 100 10.81 -4.21 -8.37
CA PRO A 100 11.66 -3.74 -9.47
C PRO A 100 11.90 -2.22 -9.50
N TRP A 101 10.87 -1.43 -9.14
CA TRP A 101 11.04 0.02 -8.94
C TRP A 101 12.01 0.35 -7.79
N ALA A 102 12.00 -0.40 -6.68
CA ALA A 102 12.85 -0.16 -5.53
C ALA A 102 14.33 -0.44 -5.82
N GLU A 103 14.65 -1.50 -6.57
CA GLU A 103 16.02 -1.81 -6.99
C GLU A 103 16.70 -0.60 -7.67
N ARG A 104 15.94 0.11 -8.50
CA ARG A 104 16.44 1.27 -9.26
C ARG A 104 16.41 2.56 -8.46
N ASN A 105 15.36 2.77 -7.66
CA ASN A 105 15.00 4.09 -7.14
C ASN A 105 15.04 4.23 -5.61
N CYS A 106 15.17 3.15 -4.85
CA CYS A 106 15.23 3.20 -3.39
C CYS A 106 16.71 3.27 -2.93
N PRO A 107 17.17 4.39 -2.35
CA PRO A 107 18.54 4.47 -1.84
C PRO A 107 18.80 3.48 -0.70
N GLY A 108 17.78 3.18 0.12
CA GLY A 108 17.90 2.19 1.19
C GLY A 108 18.20 0.77 0.68
N VAL A 109 17.71 0.40 -0.50
CA VAL A 109 18.06 -0.89 -1.13
C VAL A 109 19.53 -0.91 -1.51
N LYS A 110 20.05 0.16 -2.11
CA LYS A 110 21.48 0.27 -2.50
C LYS A 110 22.43 0.24 -1.30
N LEU A 111 21.98 0.74 -0.15
CA LEU A 111 22.73 0.72 1.10
C LEU A 111 22.65 -0.61 1.85
N SER A 112 21.83 -1.57 1.40
CA SER A 112 21.63 -2.86 2.05
C SER A 112 22.48 -3.94 1.37
N ALA A 113 23.53 -4.45 2.04
CA ALA A 113 24.53 -5.32 1.40
C ALA A 113 24.06 -6.78 1.16
N ILE A 114 23.06 -7.27 1.90
CA ILE A 114 22.46 -8.61 1.77
C ILE A 114 21.02 -8.46 2.29
N LEU A 115 19.98 -8.93 1.59
CA LEU A 115 18.61 -9.04 2.14
C LEU A 115 18.25 -10.53 2.15
N PRO A 116 17.69 -11.15 3.22
CA PRO A 116 17.09 -10.65 4.48
C PRO A 116 17.91 -11.13 5.74
N PRO A 117 17.49 -11.05 7.05
CA PRO A 117 16.21 -10.64 7.67
C PRO A 117 16.30 -9.74 8.94
N SER A 118 15.33 -8.83 9.15
CA SER A 118 14.63 -8.79 10.45
C SER A 118 13.24 -9.35 10.21
N SER A 119 13.05 -10.57 10.68
CA SER A 119 11.84 -11.38 10.53
C SER A 119 11.36 -11.61 9.10
N ALA A 120 12.13 -12.35 8.29
CA ALA A 120 11.62 -12.90 7.01
C ALA A 120 10.27 -13.61 7.16
N ARG A 121 10.00 -14.18 8.34
CA ARG A 121 8.70 -14.74 8.72
C ARG A 121 7.60 -13.68 8.85
N GLU A 122 7.87 -12.56 9.52
CA GLU A 122 6.89 -11.47 9.67
C GLU A 122 6.64 -10.76 8.34
N LEU A 123 7.70 -10.48 7.56
CA LEU A 123 7.55 -9.91 6.22
C LEU A 123 6.77 -10.86 5.31
N LYS A 124 7.03 -12.17 5.41
CA LYS A 124 6.27 -13.17 4.65
C LYS A 124 4.82 -13.23 5.12
N ALA A 125 4.57 -13.20 6.43
CA ALA A 125 3.21 -13.19 6.98
C ALA A 125 2.44 -11.91 6.59
N LEU A 126 3.12 -10.76 6.57
CA LEU A 126 2.56 -9.49 6.12
C LEU A 126 2.23 -9.54 4.63
N ALA A 127 3.15 -10.06 3.81
CA ALA A 127 2.93 -10.29 2.39
C ALA A 127 1.76 -11.24 2.11
N GLU A 128 1.72 -12.39 2.78
CA GLU A 128 0.63 -13.37 2.66
C GLU A 128 -0.72 -12.75 3.06
N ARG A 129 -0.74 -11.91 4.10
CA ARG A 129 -1.93 -11.15 4.50
C ARG A 129 -2.36 -10.16 3.43
N VAL A 130 -1.44 -9.33 2.94
CA VAL A 130 -1.71 -8.36 1.87
C VAL A 130 -2.30 -9.07 0.65
N THR A 131 -1.67 -10.15 0.19
CA THR A 131 -2.16 -10.92 -0.97
C THR A 131 -3.53 -11.52 -0.72
N ARG A 132 -3.75 -12.16 0.43
CA ARG A 132 -5.03 -12.77 0.79
C ARG A 132 -6.15 -11.73 0.83
N GLU A 133 -5.95 -10.62 1.51
CA GLU A 133 -6.97 -9.58 1.64
C GLU A 133 -7.24 -8.89 0.31
N LEU A 134 -6.23 -8.70 -0.54
CA LEU A 134 -6.43 -8.16 -1.89
C LEU A 134 -7.28 -9.06 -2.76
N LEU A 135 -7.08 -10.38 -2.68
CA LEU A 135 -7.92 -11.34 -3.40
C LEU A 135 -9.31 -11.48 -2.78
N PHE A 136 -9.48 -11.11 -1.52
CA PHE A 136 -10.76 -11.09 -0.83
C PHE A 136 -11.58 -9.81 -1.08
N LEU A 137 -10.95 -8.71 -1.53
CA LEU A 137 -11.62 -7.44 -1.80
C LEU A 137 -12.90 -7.54 -2.67
N PRO A 138 -12.97 -8.36 -3.74
CA PRO A 138 -14.20 -8.50 -4.52
C PRO A 138 -15.42 -8.90 -3.70
N TYR A 139 -15.22 -9.66 -2.62
CA TYR A 139 -16.29 -10.19 -1.77
C TYR A 139 -16.74 -9.23 -0.67
N CYS A 140 -15.96 -8.20 -0.36
CA CYS A 140 -16.22 -7.28 0.75
C CYS A 140 -16.21 -5.79 0.35
N SER A 141 -16.09 -5.48 -0.94
CA SER A 141 -15.96 -4.12 -1.43
C SER A 141 -17.09 -3.18 -0.97
N THR A 142 -18.34 -3.65 -0.95
CA THR A 142 -19.50 -2.87 -0.46
C THR A 142 -19.35 -2.47 1.01
N ALA A 143 -18.97 -3.40 1.89
CA ALA A 143 -18.78 -3.10 3.32
C ALA A 143 -17.65 -2.08 3.55
N VAL A 144 -16.57 -2.17 2.77
CA VAL A 144 -15.49 -1.17 2.82
C VAL A 144 -16.00 0.20 2.38
N GLU A 145 -16.80 0.26 1.32
CA GLU A 145 -17.39 1.51 0.83
C GLU A 145 -18.29 2.16 1.88
N GLU A 146 -19.17 1.40 2.53
CA GLU A 146 -20.02 1.90 3.61
C GLU A 146 -19.21 2.51 4.77
N VAL A 147 -18.14 1.83 5.19
CA VAL A 147 -17.23 2.34 6.23
C VAL A 147 -16.58 3.65 5.79
N LEU A 148 -16.09 3.74 4.55
CA LEU A 148 -15.45 4.94 4.03
C LEU A 148 -16.45 6.09 3.86
N GLU A 149 -17.68 5.81 3.43
CA GLU A 149 -18.75 6.80 3.27
C GLU A 149 -19.21 7.37 4.61
N SER A 150 -19.34 6.54 5.64
CA SER A 150 -19.71 7.00 7.00
C SER A 150 -18.70 7.98 7.60
N ARG A 151 -17.45 7.98 7.10
CA ARG A 151 -16.35 8.81 7.59
C ARG A 151 -15.96 9.94 6.64
N SER A 152 -16.42 9.90 5.39
CA SER A 152 -16.16 10.95 4.41
C SER A 152 -17.24 12.02 4.48
N ASN A 153 -16.90 13.21 4.95
CA ASN A 153 -17.78 14.38 4.91
C ASN A 153 -18.06 14.92 3.48
N ARG A 154 -17.69 14.19 2.41
CA ARG A 154 -17.81 14.61 1.00
C ARG A 154 -18.10 13.47 0.02
N ARG A 155 -18.89 13.82 -1.00
CA ARG A 155 -19.40 12.98 -2.12
C ARG A 155 -18.32 12.15 -2.82
N PRO A 156 -18.65 10.95 -3.34
CA PRO A 156 -17.71 10.11 -4.08
C PRO A 156 -17.26 10.80 -5.36
N SER A 157 -16.01 11.25 -5.42
CA SER A 157 -15.36 11.59 -6.67
C SER A 157 -14.74 10.30 -7.24
N SER A 158 -15.33 9.76 -8.29
CA SER A 158 -14.73 8.69 -9.10
C SER A 158 -13.49 9.24 -9.82
N SER A 159 -12.37 9.27 -9.11
CA SER A 159 -11.09 9.61 -9.71
C SER A 159 -10.74 8.52 -10.73
N LYS A 160 -10.66 8.86 -12.02
CA LYS A 160 -10.20 8.00 -13.13
C LYS A 160 -8.70 7.67 -13.02
N VAL A 161 -8.23 7.35 -11.82
CA VAL A 161 -6.84 6.96 -11.57
C VAL A 161 -6.76 5.47 -11.79
N ARG A 162 -6.13 5.09 -12.90
CA ARG A 162 -5.71 3.71 -13.15
C ARG A 162 -4.47 3.44 -12.30
N ALA A 163 -4.54 2.45 -11.43
CA ALA A 163 -3.35 1.99 -10.71
C ALA A 163 -2.79 0.79 -11.47
N ARG A 164 -1.61 0.97 -12.09
CA ARG A 164 -0.81 -0.17 -12.53
C ARG A 164 -0.23 -0.77 -11.26
N VAL A 165 -0.84 -1.83 -10.77
CA VAL A 165 -0.31 -2.59 -9.65
C VAL A 165 0.76 -3.48 -10.24
N ASP A 166 1.99 -2.98 -10.26
CA ASP A 166 3.17 -3.79 -10.53
C ASP A 166 3.25 -4.80 -9.38
N THR A 167 2.81 -6.03 -9.68
CA THR A 167 2.87 -7.26 -8.88
C THR A 167 3.20 -7.08 -7.40
N VAL A 168 2.16 -7.25 -6.58
CA VAL A 168 2.29 -7.62 -5.15
C VAL A 168 3.10 -8.90 -5.04
#